data_AF-A0A396YNJ8-F1
#
_entry.id   AF-A0A396YNJ8-F1
#
_cell.length_a   1.000
_cell.length_b   1.000
_cell.length_c   1.000
_cell.angle_alpha   90.00
_cell.angle_beta   90.00
_cell.angle_gamma   90.00
#
_symmetry.space_group_name_H-M   'P 1'
#
loop_
_entity.id
_entity.type
_entity.pdbx_description
1 polymer ?
#
loop_
_entity_poly.entity_id
_entity_poly.type
_entity_poly.pdbx_seq_one_letter_code
_entity_poly.pdbx_strand_id
1 'polypeptide(L)'
;MQKESIREFIEFANNLKGDEKGEAQLYIDRLFRAFGHGGIIEANGSLETRIKFSTGKTKFADCIWLPPKRPGVLIEMKKKGEKYLETHFPQARDYWIEMNPETIMGEGAQKPEYIILCNFEKFIIYRYLSPVDEIYLKELPDRLTAFNFLLPNNSEPIFRNNVEEISEEAAKLIGTIFKYQVYELGQDRQKVQRFLLQCVLALFSEDFGLLPNGFFSKLIRDCLKGESSFDLFGSLFKQMASPKQAPAGRFREIEYFNGGLFEIVDPLDLDHKSLEILKEASEKKWQNVNPVIFGSLFESTLTSTERHTFGAHFTREPDILKIVNPTIIKPWKAKIEKAKTLGELTILLEELSNFKVLDPSCGCGNFLYVAFKVLKDIEFMIIEKIALNFKTTKHLKLGLSKVSIKQFYGIDIQPIAVEVAKMTMMLGKEILSAEWNKRIEPFDSLGLILDQGLPLDTLNKNIYCADAILDPWPNADVIIGNPPYQSKNKMKMEMDHEYVNLIRERYPDMPGRADYCVYWFRKTHDQLQDGKYAGLVGTNTIRQNDSRVGGLDYILNNGGTIVDAVSTQVWSGV
;
A
#
# COMPACT_ATOMS: atom_id res chain seq x y z
N MET A 1 -23.99 31.25 -10.62
CA MET A 1 -24.08 30.98 -9.17
C MET A 1 -22.88 30.21 -8.66
N GLN A 2 -22.73 28.89 -8.87
CA GLN A 2 -21.61 28.14 -8.26
C GLN A 2 -20.21 28.54 -8.75
N LYS A 3 -20.02 28.80 -10.05
CA LYS A 3 -18.73 29.30 -10.56
C LYS A 3 -18.36 30.69 -10.01
N GLU A 4 -19.35 31.48 -9.61
CA GLU A 4 -19.15 32.83 -9.09
C GLU A 4 -18.78 32.79 -7.61
N SER A 5 -19.51 32.01 -6.79
CA SER A 5 -19.17 31.76 -5.38
C SER A 5 -17.78 31.13 -5.23
N ILE A 6 -17.36 30.29 -6.16
CA ILE A 6 -16.00 29.71 -6.18
C ILE A 6 -14.96 30.78 -6.51
N ARG A 7 -15.22 31.69 -7.45
CA ARG A 7 -14.29 32.80 -7.74
C ARG A 7 -14.15 33.72 -6.54
N GLU A 8 -15.25 34.07 -5.88
CA GLU A 8 -15.24 34.85 -4.64
C GLU A 8 -14.43 34.16 -3.54
N PHE A 9 -14.57 32.83 -3.41
CA PHE A 9 -13.77 32.04 -2.47
C PHE A 9 -12.27 32.08 -2.80
N ILE A 10 -11.89 31.96 -4.07
CA ILE A 10 -10.49 32.03 -4.50
C ILE A 10 -9.90 33.41 -4.22
N GLU A 11 -10.64 34.49 -4.52
CA GLU A 11 -10.23 35.86 -4.20
C GLU A 11 -10.05 36.06 -2.69
N PHE A 12 -11.00 35.57 -1.89
CA PHE A 12 -10.90 35.56 -0.44
C PHE A 12 -9.67 34.80 0.05
N ALA A 13 -9.47 33.56 -0.42
CA ALA A 13 -8.37 32.69 -0.03
C ALA A 13 -6.99 33.31 -0.38
N ASN A 14 -6.89 34.00 -1.52
CA ASN A 14 -5.66 34.68 -1.92
C ASN A 14 -5.28 35.84 -1.00
N ASN A 15 -6.25 36.45 -0.31
CA ASN A 15 -6.01 37.54 0.65
C ASN A 15 -5.55 37.03 2.04
N LEU A 16 -5.63 35.73 2.31
CA LEU A 16 -5.18 35.16 3.58
C LEU A 16 -3.65 35.11 3.65
N LYS A 17 -3.12 35.30 4.86
CA LYS A 17 -1.70 35.12 5.15
C LYS A 17 -1.31 33.64 5.14
N GLY A 18 -2.27 32.76 5.39
CA GLY A 18 -2.10 31.32 5.47
C GLY A 18 -1.62 30.84 6.83
N ASP A 19 -2.01 31.54 7.91
CA ASP A 19 -1.74 31.09 9.26
C ASP A 19 -2.71 29.96 9.66
N GLU A 20 -2.17 28.77 9.90
CA GLU A 20 -2.95 27.55 10.21
C GLU A 20 -3.88 27.77 11.40
N LYS A 21 -3.38 28.37 12.49
CA LYS A 21 -4.17 28.53 13.72
C LYS A 21 -5.21 29.65 13.63
N GLY A 22 -4.90 30.74 12.93
CA GLY A 22 -5.77 31.90 12.84
C GLY A 22 -6.80 31.86 11.72
N GLU A 23 -6.50 31.21 10.60
CA GLU A 23 -7.28 31.38 9.36
C GLU A 23 -7.88 30.06 8.81
N ALA A 24 -7.46 28.88 9.28
CA ALA A 24 -7.94 27.60 8.77
C ALA A 24 -9.46 27.41 8.90
N GLN A 25 -10.01 27.69 10.08
CA GLN A 25 -11.45 27.54 10.35
C GLN A 25 -12.28 28.45 9.44
N LEU A 26 -11.84 29.70 9.24
CA LEU A 26 -12.50 30.65 8.34
C LEU A 26 -12.41 30.21 6.88
N TYR A 27 -11.26 29.68 6.47
CA TYR A 27 -11.06 29.12 5.12
C TYR A 27 -12.03 27.98 4.85
N ILE A 28 -12.15 27.03 5.78
CA ILE A 28 -13.06 25.88 5.68
C ILE A 28 -14.52 26.35 5.64
N ASP A 29 -14.92 27.27 6.52
CA ASP A 29 -16.29 27.78 6.51
C ASP A 29 -16.65 28.43 5.16
N ARG A 30 -15.74 29.25 4.61
CA ARG A 30 -15.90 29.90 3.31
C ARG A 30 -15.88 28.91 2.15
N LEU A 31 -15.11 27.83 2.25
CA LEU A 31 -15.13 26.73 1.28
C LEU A 31 -16.53 26.09 1.22
N PHE A 32 -17.11 25.74 2.38
CA PHE A 32 -18.46 25.16 2.43
C PHE A 32 -19.54 26.11 1.87
N ARG A 33 -19.43 27.42 2.14
CA ARG A 33 -20.29 28.43 1.50
C ARG A 33 -20.15 28.44 -0.01
N ALA A 34 -18.92 28.36 -0.52
CA ALA A 34 -18.65 28.34 -1.96
C ALA A 34 -19.31 27.16 -2.66
N PHE A 35 -19.42 26.01 -1.97
CA PHE A 35 -20.09 24.80 -2.45
C PHE A 35 -21.61 24.78 -2.22
N GLY A 36 -22.20 25.84 -1.67
CA GLY A 36 -23.66 26.02 -1.58
C GLY A 36 -24.26 25.73 -0.21
N HIS A 37 -23.45 25.60 0.84
CA HIS A 37 -23.93 25.54 2.23
C HIS A 37 -24.01 26.94 2.86
N GLY A 38 -24.59 27.07 4.04
CA GLY A 38 -24.53 28.32 4.83
C GLY A 38 -23.17 28.59 5.47
N GLY A 39 -22.29 27.59 5.47
CA GLY A 39 -21.09 27.47 6.28
C GLY A 39 -20.92 26.02 6.73
N ILE A 40 -19.82 25.72 7.43
CA ILE A 40 -19.57 24.35 7.91
C ILE A 40 -20.57 23.94 9.01
N ILE A 41 -20.95 24.88 9.88
CA ILE A 41 -21.92 24.62 10.96
C ILE A 41 -23.32 24.40 10.39
N GLU A 42 -23.73 25.22 9.42
CA GLU A 42 -25.00 25.08 8.70
C GLU A 42 -25.05 23.80 7.86
N ALA A 43 -23.91 23.25 7.46
CA ALA A 43 -23.81 21.95 6.82
C ALA A 43 -23.88 20.76 7.81
N ASN A 44 -24.05 21.02 9.12
CA ASN A 44 -23.93 20.05 10.21
C ASN A 44 -22.53 19.38 10.30
N GLY A 45 -21.48 20.15 10.00
CA GLY A 45 -20.09 19.75 10.25
C GLY A 45 -19.57 20.28 11.58
N SER A 46 -18.34 19.88 11.91
CA SER A 46 -17.66 20.30 13.13
C SER A 46 -16.22 20.71 12.82
N LEU A 47 -15.81 21.84 13.38
CA LEU A 47 -14.43 22.32 13.37
C LEU A 47 -13.73 21.91 14.66
N GLU A 48 -12.41 21.71 14.63
CA GLU A 48 -11.61 21.31 15.80
C GLU A 48 -12.20 20.08 16.52
N THR A 49 -12.54 19.06 15.72
CA THR A 49 -13.28 17.91 16.22
C THR A 49 -12.40 17.05 17.11
N ARG A 50 -12.86 16.81 18.35
CA ARG A 50 -12.15 15.97 19.33
C ARG A 50 -12.23 14.50 18.95
N ILE A 51 -11.07 13.88 18.73
CA ILE A 51 -10.93 12.44 18.50
C ILE A 51 -10.19 11.84 19.69
N LYS A 52 -10.83 10.88 20.36
CA LYS A 52 -10.20 10.08 21.42
C LYS A 52 -9.44 8.93 20.78
N PHE A 53 -8.13 8.92 20.96
CA PHE A 53 -7.26 7.86 20.46
C PHE A 53 -7.25 6.70 21.44
N SER A 54 -7.03 5.49 20.94
CA SER A 54 -6.87 4.28 21.76
C SER A 54 -5.71 4.35 22.76
N THR A 55 -4.77 5.28 22.57
CA THR A 55 -3.70 5.60 23.53
C THR A 55 -4.18 6.38 24.76
N GLY A 56 -5.44 6.80 24.79
CA GLY A 56 -6.03 7.62 25.86
C GLY A 56 -5.86 9.13 25.66
N LYS A 57 -5.12 9.58 24.62
CA LYS A 57 -4.99 10.99 24.28
C LYS A 57 -6.16 11.48 23.44
N THR A 58 -6.49 12.76 23.57
CA THR A 58 -7.41 13.45 22.68
C THR A 58 -6.63 14.36 21.75
N LYS A 59 -6.92 14.28 20.46
CA LYS A 59 -6.39 15.19 19.43
C LYS A 59 -7.56 15.87 18.70
N PHE A 60 -7.25 16.87 17.89
CA PHE A 60 -8.22 17.74 17.23
C PHE A 60 -7.98 17.68 15.72
N ALA A 61 -9.00 17.25 14.96
CA ALA A 61 -9.00 17.34 13.51
C ALA A 61 -9.61 18.68 13.09
N ASP A 62 -9.03 19.35 12.09
CA ASP A 62 -9.44 20.73 11.74
C ASP A 62 -10.91 20.80 11.31
N CYS A 63 -11.38 19.83 10.52
CA CYS A 63 -12.79 19.72 10.15
C CYS A 63 -13.23 18.28 9.91
N ILE A 64 -14.42 17.95 10.41
CA ILE A 64 -15.14 16.70 10.13
C ILE A 64 -16.56 17.03 9.70
N TRP A 65 -16.97 16.46 8.57
CA TRP A 65 -18.34 16.55 8.07
C TRP A 65 -18.84 15.17 7.68
N LEU A 66 -19.78 14.62 8.46
CA LEU A 66 -20.32 13.26 8.29
C LEU A 66 -21.84 13.32 8.09
N PRO A 67 -22.29 13.78 6.92
CA PRO A 67 -23.71 13.83 6.65
C PRO A 67 -24.35 12.43 6.57
N PRO A 68 -25.61 12.26 7.01
CA PRO A 68 -26.27 10.97 6.98
C PRO A 68 -26.40 10.41 5.55
N LYS A 69 -26.07 9.12 5.39
CA LYS A 69 -26.27 8.33 4.15
C LYS A 69 -25.58 8.89 2.89
N ARG A 70 -24.58 9.76 3.04
CA ARG A 70 -23.77 10.24 1.91
C ARG A 70 -22.29 10.34 2.31
N PRO A 71 -21.38 10.44 1.34
CA PRO A 71 -19.95 10.56 1.61
C PRO A 71 -19.64 11.78 2.48
N GLY A 72 -18.91 11.57 3.57
CA GLY A 72 -18.36 12.64 4.41
C GLY A 72 -16.93 13.01 4.04
N VAL A 73 -16.42 14.09 4.64
CA VAL A 73 -15.03 14.54 4.50
C VAL A 73 -14.37 14.82 5.86
N LEU A 74 -13.11 14.41 5.98
CA LEU A 74 -12.14 14.88 6.97
C LEU A 74 -11.20 15.88 6.29
N ILE A 75 -11.04 17.09 6.80
CA ILE A 75 -10.09 18.07 6.26
C ILE A 75 -9.03 18.35 7.33
N GLU A 76 -7.77 18.19 6.96
CA GLU A 76 -6.60 18.57 7.75
C GLU A 76 -5.87 19.72 7.03
N MET A 77 -5.70 20.82 7.74
CA MET A 77 -5.09 22.04 7.26
C MET A 77 -3.62 22.11 7.66
N LYS A 78 -2.82 22.78 6.83
CA LYS A 78 -1.44 23.17 7.13
C LYS A 78 -1.23 24.62 6.73
N LYS A 79 -0.21 25.26 7.31
CA LYS A 79 0.19 26.62 6.92
C LYS A 79 0.44 26.75 5.41
N LYS A 80 0.19 27.93 4.86
CA LYS A 80 0.52 28.26 3.47
C LYS A 80 2.03 28.16 3.22
N GLY A 81 2.39 27.75 2.00
CA GLY A 81 3.78 27.50 1.63
C GLY A 81 4.38 26.20 2.21
N GLU A 82 3.59 25.36 2.89
CA GLU A 82 4.02 24.01 3.24
C GLU A 82 4.27 23.22 1.95
N LYS A 83 5.55 22.92 1.66
CA LYS A 83 6.01 22.39 0.37
C LYS A 83 5.62 20.92 0.21
N TYR A 84 5.67 20.16 1.31
CA TYR A 84 5.50 18.71 1.31
C TYR A 84 4.21 18.32 2.05
N LEU A 85 3.08 18.82 1.55
CA LEU A 85 1.77 18.63 2.17
C LEU A 85 1.42 17.14 2.36
N GLU A 86 1.79 16.29 1.41
CA GLU A 86 1.62 14.83 1.44
C GLU A 86 2.22 14.15 2.69
N THR A 87 3.25 14.77 3.29
CA THR A 87 3.96 14.21 4.45
C THR A 87 3.13 14.27 5.73
N HIS A 88 2.04 15.04 5.72
CA HIS A 88 1.06 15.11 6.80
C HIS A 88 -0.06 14.07 6.68
N PHE A 89 -0.11 13.28 5.60
CA PHE A 89 -1.11 12.23 5.44
C PHE A 89 -1.16 11.23 6.61
N PRO A 90 -0.03 10.79 7.21
CA PRO A 90 -0.07 9.92 8.39
C PRO A 90 -0.92 10.47 9.54
N GLN A 91 -0.97 11.79 9.74
CA GLN A 91 -1.80 12.42 10.76
C GLN A 91 -3.29 12.31 10.41
N ALA A 92 -3.68 12.61 9.17
CA ALA A 92 -5.07 12.50 8.73
C ALA A 92 -5.55 11.03 8.70
N ARG A 93 -4.68 10.11 8.27
CA ARG A 93 -4.90 8.66 8.36
C ARG A 93 -5.16 8.23 9.79
N ASP A 94 -4.34 8.68 10.75
CA ASP A 94 -4.52 8.35 12.16
C ASP A 94 -5.89 8.80 12.69
N TYR A 95 -6.33 10.02 12.33
CA TYR A 95 -7.67 10.49 12.65
C TYR A 95 -8.75 9.60 12.05
N TRP A 96 -8.62 9.25 10.77
CA TRP A 96 -9.55 8.38 10.08
C TRP A 96 -9.61 6.97 10.67
N ILE A 97 -8.48 6.40 11.09
CA ILE A 97 -8.41 5.07 11.72
C ILE A 97 -9.05 5.10 13.11
N GLU A 98 -8.66 6.05 13.96
CA GLU A 98 -9.01 6.06 15.39
C GLU A 98 -10.38 6.68 15.68
N MET A 99 -10.98 7.42 14.74
CA MET A 99 -12.29 8.02 14.96
C MET A 99 -13.40 6.99 15.14
N ASN A 100 -14.31 7.29 16.06
CA ASN A 100 -15.62 6.67 16.18
C ASN A 100 -16.68 7.68 15.68
N PRO A 101 -17.19 7.52 14.44
CA PRO A 101 -18.18 8.43 13.85
C PRO A 101 -19.42 8.64 14.72
N GLU A 102 -19.94 7.57 15.34
CA GLU A 102 -21.16 7.64 16.15
C GLU A 102 -20.96 8.47 17.42
N THR A 103 -19.77 8.40 18.00
CA THR A 103 -19.41 9.24 19.15
C THR A 103 -19.25 10.71 18.77
N ILE A 104 -18.94 11.00 17.50
CA ILE A 104 -18.68 12.36 17.02
C ILE A 104 -19.96 13.05 16.54
N MET A 105 -20.77 12.38 15.71
CA MET A 105 -21.93 12.98 15.04
C MET A 105 -23.27 12.31 15.38
N GLY A 106 -23.27 11.27 16.22
CA GLY A 106 -24.47 10.53 16.63
C GLY A 106 -24.71 9.23 15.86
N GLU A 107 -25.73 8.49 16.29
CA GLU A 107 -26.05 7.14 15.79
C GLU A 107 -26.22 7.10 14.26
N GLY A 108 -25.62 6.10 13.62
CA GLY A 108 -25.68 5.91 12.16
C GLY A 108 -24.69 6.76 11.35
N ALA A 109 -23.85 7.59 12.01
CA ALA A 109 -22.74 8.24 11.35
C ALA A 109 -21.71 7.20 10.86
N GLN A 110 -21.17 7.42 9.66
CA GLN A 110 -20.15 6.57 9.07
C GLN A 110 -18.83 7.32 8.97
N LYS A 111 -17.72 6.60 8.82
CA LYS A 111 -16.43 7.23 8.56
C LYS A 111 -16.51 8.04 7.26
N PRO A 112 -15.81 9.18 7.18
CA PRO A 112 -15.81 9.97 5.96
C PRO A 112 -15.18 9.14 4.85
N GLU A 113 -15.77 9.20 3.67
CA GLU A 113 -15.21 8.56 2.48
C GLU A 113 -14.03 9.37 1.93
N TYR A 114 -14.00 10.68 2.16
CA TYR A 114 -12.95 11.55 1.66
C TYR A 114 -12.07 12.12 2.77
N ILE A 115 -10.79 12.28 2.47
CA ILE A 115 -9.83 13.02 3.30
C ILE A 115 -9.20 14.10 2.42
N ILE A 116 -9.09 15.33 2.92
CA ILE A 116 -8.40 16.43 2.24
C ILE A 116 -7.24 16.89 3.12
N LEU A 117 -6.03 16.91 2.57
CA LEU A 117 -4.94 17.74 3.08
C LEU A 117 -4.97 19.07 2.34
N CYS A 118 -4.93 20.18 3.05
CA CYS A 118 -4.98 21.51 2.43
C CYS A 118 -4.00 22.49 3.07
N ASN A 119 -3.25 23.24 2.25
CA ASN A 119 -2.34 24.30 2.71
C ASN A 119 -2.76 25.69 2.23
N PHE A 120 -4.07 25.94 2.08
CA PHE A 120 -4.69 27.13 1.48
C PHE A 120 -4.50 27.26 -0.05
N GLU A 121 -3.42 26.73 -0.62
CA GLU A 121 -3.06 26.86 -2.04
C GLU A 121 -3.26 25.57 -2.84
N LYS A 122 -3.28 24.43 -2.15
CA LYS A 122 -3.31 23.09 -2.73
C LYS A 122 -4.21 22.18 -1.90
N PHE A 123 -4.99 21.37 -2.59
CA PHE A 123 -5.80 20.29 -2.04
C PHE A 123 -5.21 18.95 -2.51
N ILE A 124 -4.89 18.06 -1.58
CA ILE A 124 -4.64 16.65 -1.89
C ILE A 124 -5.85 15.87 -1.37
N ILE A 125 -6.57 15.23 -2.29
CA ILE A 125 -7.80 14.50 -1.99
C ILE A 125 -7.48 13.01 -1.97
N TYR A 126 -7.93 12.34 -0.92
CA TYR A 126 -7.92 10.90 -0.77
C TYR A 126 -9.35 10.38 -0.71
N ARG A 127 -9.61 9.24 -1.33
CA ARG A 127 -10.79 8.42 -1.10
C ARG A 127 -10.37 7.27 -0.19
N TYR A 128 -10.98 7.18 0.98
CA TYR A 128 -10.51 6.40 2.11
C TYR A 128 -9.06 6.75 2.44
N LEU A 129 -8.12 5.87 2.11
CA LEU A 129 -6.69 6.07 2.35
C LEU A 129 -5.87 6.13 1.06
N SER A 130 -6.53 6.18 -0.09
CA SER A 130 -5.92 6.16 -1.42
C SER A 130 -6.01 7.54 -2.08
N PRO A 131 -4.91 8.11 -2.60
CA PRO A 131 -4.94 9.41 -3.25
C PRO A 131 -5.75 9.33 -4.55
N VAL A 132 -6.60 10.34 -4.77
CA VAL A 132 -7.47 10.44 -5.95
C VAL A 132 -7.27 11.71 -6.76
N ASP A 133 -6.80 12.79 -6.14
CA ASP A 133 -6.49 14.02 -6.87
C ASP A 133 -5.53 14.94 -6.13
N GLU A 134 -4.86 15.80 -6.91
CA GLU A 134 -4.12 16.96 -6.41
C GLU A 134 -4.55 18.17 -7.24
N ILE A 135 -5.05 19.20 -6.58
CA ILE A 135 -5.68 20.36 -7.21
C ILE A 135 -5.14 21.62 -6.57
N TYR A 136 -4.58 22.53 -7.36
CA TYR A 136 -4.24 23.85 -6.87
C TYR A 136 -5.48 24.74 -6.78
N LEU A 137 -5.52 25.67 -5.82
CA LEU A 137 -6.62 26.61 -5.62
C LEU A 137 -7.00 27.35 -6.92
N LYS A 138 -6.00 27.73 -7.72
CA LYS A 138 -6.20 28.39 -9.02
C LYS A 138 -6.93 27.52 -10.06
N GLU A 139 -6.87 26.20 -9.92
CA GLU A 139 -7.49 25.21 -10.81
C GLU A 139 -8.90 24.84 -10.36
N LEU A 140 -9.29 25.22 -9.15
CA LEU A 140 -10.60 24.89 -8.57
C LEU A 140 -11.79 25.20 -9.50
N PRO A 141 -11.84 26.31 -10.26
CA PRO A 141 -12.96 26.59 -11.18
C PRO A 141 -13.15 25.54 -12.29
N ASP A 142 -12.04 24.93 -12.74
CA ASP A 142 -12.02 23.92 -13.80
C ASP A 142 -12.09 22.49 -13.24
N ARG A 143 -11.88 22.34 -11.94
CA ARG A 143 -11.83 21.07 -11.22
C ARG A 143 -12.94 20.91 -10.18
N LEU A 144 -14.01 21.69 -10.27
CA LEU A 144 -15.15 21.64 -9.34
C LEU A 144 -15.75 20.25 -9.16
N THR A 145 -15.78 19.48 -10.25
CA THR A 145 -16.33 18.12 -10.25
C THR A 145 -15.59 17.17 -9.31
N ALA A 146 -14.31 17.42 -9.00
CA ALA A 146 -13.58 16.63 -8.01
C ALA A 146 -14.09 16.83 -6.58
N PHE A 147 -14.82 17.92 -6.32
CA PHE A 147 -15.40 18.27 -5.02
C PHE A 147 -16.92 18.08 -4.98
N ASN A 148 -17.51 17.33 -5.92
CA ASN A 148 -18.97 17.11 -5.96
C ASN A 148 -19.52 16.53 -4.64
N PHE A 149 -18.70 15.80 -3.88
CA PHE A 149 -19.07 15.29 -2.56
C PHE A 149 -19.35 16.40 -1.54
N LEU A 150 -18.81 17.62 -1.73
CA LEU A 150 -19.09 18.79 -0.89
C LEU A 150 -20.41 19.48 -1.24
N LEU A 151 -21.10 19.11 -2.33
CA LEU A 151 -22.37 19.75 -2.70
C LEU A 151 -23.49 19.41 -1.70
N PRO A 152 -24.50 20.28 -1.50
CA PRO A 152 -25.70 19.94 -0.73
C PRO A 152 -26.41 18.69 -1.24
N ASN A 153 -26.46 18.54 -2.57
CA ASN A 153 -26.98 17.35 -3.23
C ASN A 153 -25.81 16.44 -3.61
N ASN A 154 -25.84 15.20 -3.13
CA ASN A 154 -24.77 14.25 -3.41
C ASN A 154 -24.66 13.98 -4.92
N SER A 155 -23.43 14.07 -5.43
CA SER A 155 -23.10 13.74 -6.81
C SER A 155 -21.72 13.09 -6.83
N GLU A 156 -21.53 12.13 -7.73
CA GLU A 156 -20.27 11.41 -7.81
C GLU A 156 -19.14 12.37 -8.23
N PRO A 157 -18.00 12.38 -7.53
CA PRO A 157 -16.84 13.16 -7.91
C PRO A 157 -16.18 12.65 -9.20
N ILE A 158 -15.59 13.57 -9.96
CA ILE A 158 -14.79 13.23 -11.15
C ILE A 158 -13.34 13.60 -10.87
N PHE A 159 -12.53 12.56 -10.64
CA PHE A 159 -11.10 12.66 -10.39
C PHE A 159 -10.28 12.46 -11.66
N ARG A 160 -9.08 13.05 -11.72
CA ARG A 160 -8.14 12.88 -12.85
C ARG A 160 -6.93 12.00 -12.53
N ASN A 161 -6.64 11.81 -11.25
CA ASN A 161 -5.46 11.07 -10.79
C ASN A 161 -5.86 9.97 -9.81
N ASN A 162 -6.97 9.28 -10.09
CA ASN A 162 -7.44 8.18 -9.27
C ASN A 162 -6.48 7.00 -9.38
N VAL A 163 -5.58 6.88 -8.41
CA VAL A 163 -4.51 5.88 -8.41
C VAL A 163 -5.07 4.46 -8.46
N GLU A 164 -6.17 4.18 -7.77
CA GLU A 164 -6.81 2.86 -7.79
C GLU A 164 -7.38 2.55 -9.18
N GLU A 165 -8.13 3.47 -9.78
CA GLU A 165 -8.75 3.28 -11.10
C GLU A 165 -7.69 3.13 -12.21
N ILE A 166 -6.66 3.97 -12.21
CA ILE A 166 -5.54 3.87 -13.16
C ILE A 166 -4.84 2.52 -13.01
N SER A 167 -4.66 2.06 -11.76
CA SER A 167 -4.11 0.74 -11.46
C SER A 167 -5.03 -0.35 -12.03
N GLU A 168 -6.31 -0.40 -11.67
CA GLU A 168 -7.26 -1.41 -12.14
C GLU A 168 -7.34 -1.49 -13.67
N GLU A 169 -7.37 -0.34 -14.35
CA GLU A 169 -7.34 -0.28 -15.82
C GLU A 169 -6.05 -0.87 -16.40
N ALA A 170 -4.88 -0.51 -15.84
CA ALA A 170 -3.60 -1.07 -16.28
C ALA A 170 -3.57 -2.61 -16.12
N ALA A 171 -4.00 -3.14 -14.97
CA ALA A 171 -4.09 -4.58 -14.73
C ALA A 171 -5.05 -5.26 -15.71
N LYS A 172 -6.17 -4.62 -16.05
CA LYS A 172 -7.14 -5.15 -17.01
C LYS A 172 -6.56 -5.24 -18.42
N LEU A 173 -5.82 -4.23 -18.87
CA LEU A 173 -5.15 -4.25 -20.18
C LEU A 173 -4.14 -5.39 -20.26
N ILE A 174 -3.26 -5.51 -19.26
CA ILE A 174 -2.26 -6.59 -19.22
C ILE A 174 -2.93 -7.97 -19.10
N GLY A 175 -3.96 -8.10 -18.27
CA GLY A 175 -4.74 -9.34 -18.15
C GLY A 175 -5.46 -9.73 -19.45
N THR A 176 -5.83 -8.75 -20.29
CA THR A 176 -6.42 -9.00 -21.61
C THR A 176 -5.36 -9.58 -22.57
N ILE A 177 -4.15 -9.02 -22.58
CA ILE A 177 -3.03 -9.58 -23.36
C ILE A 177 -2.73 -11.01 -22.90
N PHE A 178 -2.64 -11.23 -21.60
CA PHE A 178 -2.39 -12.56 -21.03
C PHE A 178 -3.42 -13.58 -21.51
N LYS A 179 -4.71 -13.29 -21.35
CA LYS A 179 -5.80 -14.21 -21.73
C LYS A 179 -5.77 -14.53 -23.22
N TYR A 180 -5.54 -13.52 -24.05
CA TYR A 180 -5.43 -13.68 -25.49
C TYR A 180 -4.26 -14.60 -25.87
N GLN A 181 -3.06 -14.32 -25.34
CA GLN A 181 -1.85 -15.10 -25.63
C GLN A 181 -1.97 -16.56 -25.16
N VAL A 182 -2.52 -16.79 -23.97
CA VAL A 182 -2.61 -18.14 -23.38
C VAL A 182 -3.78 -18.94 -23.95
N TYR A 183 -4.99 -18.39 -23.95
CA TYR A 183 -6.20 -19.16 -24.26
C TYR A 183 -6.58 -19.14 -25.73
N GLU A 184 -6.29 -18.06 -26.47
CA GLU A 184 -6.59 -17.99 -27.91
C GLU A 184 -5.41 -18.45 -28.77
N LEU A 185 -4.19 -18.06 -28.41
CA LEU A 185 -2.99 -18.43 -29.18
C LEU A 185 -2.26 -19.69 -28.66
N GLY A 186 -2.67 -20.23 -27.51
CA GLY A 186 -2.11 -21.47 -26.95
C GLY A 186 -0.65 -21.34 -26.47
N GLN A 187 -0.20 -20.13 -26.13
CA GLN A 187 1.15 -19.89 -25.61
C GLN A 187 1.34 -20.46 -24.21
N ASP A 188 2.59 -20.74 -23.86
CA ASP A 188 2.94 -21.20 -22.52
C ASP A 188 2.59 -20.14 -21.46
N ARG A 189 1.78 -20.54 -20.49
CA ARG A 189 1.25 -19.67 -19.45
C ARG A 189 2.35 -18.97 -18.64
N GLN A 190 3.36 -19.73 -18.21
CA GLN A 190 4.41 -19.20 -17.33
C GLN A 190 5.31 -18.22 -18.09
N LYS A 191 5.62 -18.53 -19.36
CA LYS A 191 6.38 -17.63 -20.23
C LYS A 191 5.65 -16.31 -20.47
N VAL A 192 4.36 -16.36 -20.83
CA VAL A 192 3.53 -15.16 -21.04
C VAL A 192 3.47 -14.32 -19.78
N GLN A 193 3.27 -14.95 -18.62
CA GLN A 193 3.19 -14.23 -17.36
C GLN A 193 4.50 -13.51 -17.02
N ARG A 194 5.64 -14.19 -17.12
CA ARG A 194 6.96 -13.61 -16.88
C ARG A 194 7.24 -12.45 -17.83
N PHE A 195 6.99 -12.65 -19.13
CA PHE A 195 7.18 -11.62 -20.15
C PHE A 195 6.34 -10.37 -19.88
N LEU A 196 5.06 -10.52 -19.54
CA LEU A 196 4.19 -9.39 -19.23
C LEU A 196 4.60 -8.67 -17.94
N LEU A 197 5.06 -9.39 -16.92
CA LEU A 197 5.63 -8.77 -15.72
C LEU A 197 6.88 -7.93 -16.05
N GLN A 198 7.74 -8.41 -16.96
CA GLN A 198 8.91 -7.67 -17.44
C GLN A 198 8.49 -6.42 -18.22
N CYS A 199 7.45 -6.49 -19.06
CA CYS A 199 6.88 -5.32 -19.73
C CYS A 199 6.34 -4.28 -18.74
N VAL A 200 5.59 -4.73 -17.72
CA VAL A 200 5.05 -3.84 -16.69
C VAL A 200 6.17 -3.17 -15.89
N LEU A 201 7.22 -3.90 -15.53
CA LEU A 201 8.38 -3.31 -14.88
C LEU A 201 9.06 -2.27 -15.77
N ALA A 202 9.20 -2.53 -17.08
CA ALA A 202 9.79 -1.56 -17.99
C ALA A 202 8.95 -0.28 -18.12
N LEU A 203 7.61 -0.39 -18.18
CA LEU A 203 6.70 0.76 -18.16
C LEU A 203 6.80 1.57 -16.86
N PHE A 204 6.84 0.89 -15.72
CA PHE A 204 7.06 1.55 -14.44
C PHE A 204 8.44 2.24 -14.41
N SER A 205 9.47 1.56 -14.88
CA SER A 205 10.86 2.04 -14.81
C SER A 205 11.08 3.30 -15.64
N GLU A 206 10.47 3.44 -16.82
CA GLU A 206 10.61 4.66 -17.64
C GLU A 206 9.91 5.88 -17.01
N ASP A 207 8.80 5.67 -16.30
CA ASP A 207 8.05 6.71 -15.64
C ASP A 207 8.69 7.17 -14.32
N PHE A 208 9.36 6.26 -13.60
CA PHE A 208 10.12 6.59 -12.39
C PHE A 208 11.57 7.01 -12.66
N GLY A 209 11.98 7.10 -13.93
CA GLY A 209 13.31 7.58 -14.32
C GLY A 209 14.44 6.55 -14.15
N LEU A 210 14.10 5.28 -13.91
CA LEU A 210 15.05 4.16 -13.88
C LEU A 210 15.45 3.72 -15.30
N LEU A 211 14.55 3.90 -16.27
CA LEU A 211 14.85 3.86 -17.70
C LEU A 211 14.76 5.27 -18.29
N PRO A 212 15.42 5.53 -19.44
CA PRO A 212 15.23 6.79 -20.14
C PRO A 212 13.74 7.02 -20.44
N ASN A 213 13.28 8.27 -20.27
CA ASN A 213 11.87 8.61 -20.36
C ASN A 213 11.27 8.18 -21.72
N GLY A 214 10.17 7.41 -21.67
CA GLY A 214 9.44 6.92 -22.83
C GLY A 214 10.22 5.94 -23.71
N PHE A 215 11.31 5.36 -23.20
CA PHE A 215 12.15 4.42 -23.94
C PHE A 215 11.42 3.14 -24.33
N PHE A 216 10.77 2.47 -23.37
CA PHE A 216 10.02 1.24 -23.63
C PHE A 216 8.76 1.53 -24.46
N SER A 217 8.07 2.63 -24.14
CA SER A 217 6.98 3.18 -24.97
C SER A 217 7.39 3.36 -26.44
N LYS A 218 8.62 3.80 -26.70
CA LYS A 218 9.16 3.92 -28.07
C LYS A 218 9.37 2.55 -28.71
N LEU A 219 9.93 1.57 -28.00
CA LEU A 219 10.10 0.21 -28.54
C LEU A 219 8.76 -0.42 -28.93
N ILE A 220 7.71 -0.22 -28.13
CA ILE A 220 6.35 -0.67 -28.48
C ILE A 220 5.88 -0.06 -29.81
N ARG A 221 6.08 1.25 -29.99
CA ARG A 221 5.75 1.94 -31.25
C ARG A 221 6.58 1.48 -32.43
N ASP A 222 7.85 1.14 -32.22
CA ASP A 222 8.71 0.60 -33.28
C ASP A 222 8.26 -0.82 -33.68
N CYS A 223 7.79 -1.62 -32.73
CA CYS A 223 7.18 -2.93 -33.03
C CYS A 223 5.87 -2.80 -33.83
N LEU A 224 5.03 -1.81 -33.50
CA LEU A 224 3.83 -1.50 -34.30
C LEU A 224 4.15 -1.08 -35.73
N LYS A 225 5.37 -0.61 -36.00
CA LYS A 225 5.86 -0.28 -37.35
C LYS A 225 6.54 -1.46 -38.05
N GLY A 226 6.57 -2.63 -37.44
CA GLY A 226 7.09 -3.87 -38.02
C GLY A 226 8.45 -4.34 -37.48
N GLU A 227 9.04 -3.70 -36.47
CA GLU A 227 10.17 -4.31 -35.74
C GLU A 227 9.68 -5.50 -34.88
N SER A 228 10.56 -6.49 -34.61
CA SER A 228 10.18 -7.66 -33.81
C SER A 228 10.22 -7.37 -32.31
N SER A 229 9.08 -7.58 -31.64
CA SER A 229 8.99 -7.50 -30.17
C SER A 229 9.83 -8.59 -29.49
N PHE A 230 9.98 -9.75 -30.13
CA PHE A 230 10.87 -10.81 -29.66
C PHE A 230 12.32 -10.31 -29.53
N ASP A 231 12.81 -9.63 -30.56
CA ASP A 231 14.17 -9.11 -30.58
C ASP A 231 14.34 -7.87 -29.70
N LEU A 232 13.44 -6.90 -29.81
CA LEU A 232 13.58 -5.62 -29.11
C LEU A 232 13.38 -5.76 -27.60
N PHE A 233 12.27 -6.37 -27.18
CA PHE A 233 11.96 -6.48 -25.75
C PHE A 233 12.90 -7.50 -25.12
N GLY A 234 13.16 -8.62 -25.82
CA GLY A 234 14.14 -9.60 -25.37
C GLY A 234 15.54 -9.01 -25.17
N SER A 235 15.99 -8.14 -26.07
CA SER A 235 17.30 -7.47 -25.93
C SER A 235 17.32 -6.44 -24.81
N LEU A 236 16.24 -5.67 -24.64
CA LEU A 236 16.10 -4.74 -23.51
C LEU A 236 16.19 -5.49 -22.17
N PHE A 237 15.38 -6.53 -22.01
CA PHE A 237 15.31 -7.31 -20.77
C PHE A 237 16.65 -7.98 -20.44
N LYS A 238 17.35 -8.52 -21.45
CA LYS A 238 18.72 -9.04 -21.28
C LYS A 238 19.71 -7.95 -20.87
N GLN A 239 19.58 -6.73 -21.40
CA GLN A 239 20.44 -5.61 -21.01
C GLN A 239 20.15 -5.17 -19.57
N MET A 240 18.87 -5.12 -19.16
CA MET A 240 18.48 -4.81 -17.78
C MET A 240 19.05 -5.83 -16.78
N ALA A 241 19.19 -7.10 -17.19
CA ALA A 241 19.85 -8.16 -16.42
C ALA A 241 21.39 -8.14 -16.46
N SER A 242 22.01 -7.27 -17.27
CA SER A 242 23.46 -7.31 -17.47
C SER A 242 24.18 -6.29 -16.58
N PRO A 243 25.11 -6.72 -15.69
CA PRO A 243 25.95 -5.79 -14.95
C PRO A 243 26.96 -5.05 -15.86
N LYS A 244 27.13 -5.52 -17.10
CA LYS A 244 27.93 -4.84 -18.12
C LYS A 244 27.01 -3.96 -18.97
N GLN A 245 27.27 -2.66 -18.92
CA GLN A 245 26.61 -1.68 -19.77
C GLN A 245 26.90 -1.97 -21.25
N ALA A 246 25.91 -1.78 -22.12
CA ALA A 246 26.12 -1.95 -23.55
C ALA A 246 27.13 -0.89 -24.07
N PRO A 247 28.16 -1.28 -24.84
CA PRO A 247 29.21 -0.36 -25.28
C PRO A 247 28.72 0.64 -26.33
N ALA A 248 27.65 0.32 -27.06
CA ALA A 248 27.06 1.14 -28.11
C ALA A 248 25.61 0.70 -28.40
N GLY A 249 24.95 1.40 -29.32
CA GLY A 249 23.60 1.05 -29.77
C GLY A 249 22.50 1.59 -28.85
N ARG A 250 21.26 1.14 -29.12
CA ARG A 250 20.05 1.71 -28.49
C ARG A 250 19.96 1.47 -26.98
N PHE A 251 20.68 0.49 -26.44
CA PHE A 251 20.61 0.11 -25.02
C PHE A 251 21.80 0.58 -24.17
N ARG A 252 22.68 1.45 -24.71
CA ARG A 252 23.88 1.92 -23.99
C ARG A 252 23.58 2.70 -22.70
N GLU A 253 22.41 3.33 -22.61
CA GLU A 253 21.98 4.13 -21.47
C GLU A 253 21.17 3.31 -20.45
N ILE A 254 21.05 2.00 -20.65
CA ILE A 254 20.31 1.12 -19.74
C ILE A 254 21.21 0.64 -18.62
N GLU A 255 20.86 1.04 -17.40
CA GLU A 255 21.52 0.61 -16.17
C GLU A 255 21.16 -0.82 -15.78
N TYR A 256 21.88 -1.38 -14.82
CA TYR A 256 21.67 -2.74 -14.32
C TYR A 256 20.55 -2.77 -13.26
N PHE A 257 19.48 -3.52 -13.55
CA PHE A 257 18.29 -3.65 -12.70
C PHE A 257 18.37 -4.79 -11.68
N ASN A 258 19.50 -5.49 -11.65
CA ASN A 258 19.66 -6.78 -11.00
C ASN A 258 19.01 -7.95 -11.77
N GLY A 259 19.53 -9.16 -11.56
CA GLY A 259 19.11 -10.39 -12.22
C GLY A 259 17.61 -10.65 -12.03
N GLY A 260 17.19 -11.13 -10.87
CA GLY A 260 15.79 -11.18 -10.44
C GLY A 260 14.81 -11.65 -11.54
N LEU A 261 13.75 -10.87 -11.79
CA LEU A 261 12.76 -11.15 -12.84
C LEU A 261 13.39 -11.27 -14.25
N PHE A 262 14.52 -10.62 -14.51
CA PHE A 262 15.23 -10.66 -15.79
C PHE A 262 16.32 -11.74 -15.86
N GLU A 263 16.50 -12.58 -14.82
CA GLU A 263 17.40 -13.75 -14.88
C GLU A 263 16.97 -14.71 -15.99
N ILE A 264 15.66 -14.83 -16.19
CA ILE A 264 15.07 -15.63 -17.26
C ILE A 264 14.32 -14.69 -18.19
N VAL A 265 14.76 -14.60 -19.43
CA VAL A 265 14.10 -13.80 -20.47
C VAL A 265 13.55 -14.74 -21.53
N ASP A 266 12.23 -14.90 -21.54
CA ASP A 266 11.47 -15.62 -22.57
C ASP A 266 10.73 -14.60 -23.45
N PRO A 267 11.40 -14.05 -24.48
CA PRO A 267 10.76 -13.07 -25.35
C PRO A 267 9.60 -13.69 -26.13
N LEU A 268 8.55 -12.89 -26.34
CA LEU A 268 7.41 -13.25 -27.16
C LEU A 268 7.35 -12.37 -28.39
N ASP A 269 6.96 -12.98 -29.52
CA ASP A 269 6.60 -12.25 -30.72
C ASP A 269 5.11 -11.86 -30.64
N LEU A 270 4.86 -10.65 -30.16
CA LEU A 270 3.52 -10.10 -30.03
C LEU A 270 2.94 -9.73 -31.40
N ASP A 271 1.69 -10.13 -31.61
CA ASP A 271 0.91 -9.70 -32.76
C ASP A 271 0.43 -8.23 -32.63
N HIS A 272 -0.08 -7.68 -33.72
CA HIS A 272 -0.55 -6.29 -33.75
C HIS A 272 -1.64 -6.02 -32.70
N LYS A 273 -2.52 -6.99 -32.42
CA LYS A 273 -3.58 -6.86 -31.40
C LYS A 273 -2.96 -6.68 -30.01
N SER A 274 -2.00 -7.52 -29.64
CA SER A 274 -1.32 -7.44 -28.34
C SER A 274 -0.49 -6.16 -28.21
N LEU A 275 0.17 -5.74 -29.28
CA LEU A 275 0.97 -4.49 -29.31
C LEU A 275 0.12 -3.24 -29.15
N GLU A 276 -1.09 -3.17 -29.73
CA GLU A 276 -2.01 -2.04 -29.55
C GLU A 276 -2.50 -1.95 -28.09
N ILE A 277 -2.86 -3.07 -27.47
CA ILE A 277 -3.26 -3.09 -26.06
C ILE A 277 -2.08 -2.70 -25.16
N LEU A 278 -0.86 -3.16 -25.48
CA LEU A 278 0.34 -2.77 -24.73
C LEU A 278 0.69 -1.29 -24.92
N LYS A 279 0.44 -0.72 -26.10
CA LYS A 279 0.55 0.72 -26.34
C LYS A 279 -0.46 1.50 -25.49
N GLU A 280 -1.72 1.07 -25.41
CA GLU A 280 -2.70 1.69 -24.51
C GLU A 280 -2.24 1.64 -23.04
N ALA A 281 -1.67 0.50 -22.59
CA ALA A 281 -1.09 0.38 -21.26
C ALA A 281 0.09 1.34 -21.05
N SER A 282 0.90 1.59 -22.09
CA SER A 282 2.03 2.53 -22.06
C SER A 282 1.62 4.00 -21.97
N GLU A 283 0.38 4.34 -22.33
CA GLU A 283 -0.15 5.71 -22.25
C GLU A 283 -0.71 6.05 -20.86
N LYS A 284 -0.83 5.06 -19.97
CA LYS A 284 -1.17 5.28 -18.56
C LYS A 284 -0.01 5.97 -17.83
N LYS A 285 -0.33 6.78 -16.83
CA LYS A 285 0.67 7.41 -15.96
C LYS A 285 1.08 6.42 -14.88
N TRP A 286 2.16 5.68 -15.10
CA TRP A 286 2.66 4.66 -14.17
C TRP A 286 3.16 5.24 -12.86
N GLN A 287 3.55 6.52 -12.83
CA GLN A 287 3.77 7.27 -11.58
C GLN A 287 2.55 7.29 -10.65
N ASN A 288 1.34 7.18 -11.21
CA ASN A 288 0.07 7.12 -10.49
C ASN A 288 -0.48 5.70 -10.42
N VAL A 289 0.34 4.67 -10.62
CA VAL A 289 -0.02 3.26 -10.42
C VAL A 289 0.53 2.81 -9.08
N ASN A 290 -0.32 2.24 -8.23
CA ASN A 290 0.09 1.69 -6.95
C ASN A 290 0.91 0.40 -7.19
N PRO A 291 2.08 0.18 -6.55
CA PRO A 291 2.83 -1.09 -6.64
C PRO A 291 2.05 -2.35 -6.29
N VAL A 292 0.91 -2.16 -5.67
CA VAL A 292 -0.03 -3.20 -5.34
C VAL A 292 -0.78 -3.72 -6.59
N ILE A 293 -0.69 -3.01 -7.72
CA ILE A 293 -1.18 -3.39 -9.05
C ILE A 293 -0.81 -4.82 -9.45
N PHE A 294 0.38 -5.26 -9.04
CA PHE A 294 0.89 -6.58 -9.37
C PHE A 294 0.01 -7.68 -8.76
N GLY A 295 -0.67 -7.40 -7.64
CA GLY A 295 -1.72 -8.26 -7.09
C GLY A 295 -2.92 -8.40 -8.03
N SER A 296 -3.51 -7.28 -8.46
CA SER A 296 -4.64 -7.28 -9.38
C SER A 296 -4.28 -7.89 -10.74
N LEU A 297 -3.05 -7.66 -11.22
CA LEU A 297 -2.50 -8.27 -12.43
C LEU A 297 -2.35 -9.78 -12.25
N PHE A 298 -1.81 -10.23 -11.11
CA PHE A 298 -1.70 -11.64 -10.79
C PHE A 298 -3.09 -12.30 -10.79
N GLU A 299 -4.07 -11.72 -10.10
CA GLU A 299 -5.44 -12.23 -10.07
C GLU A 299 -6.11 -12.26 -11.44
N SER A 300 -5.90 -11.24 -12.27
CA SER A 300 -6.51 -11.17 -13.60
C SER A 300 -6.00 -12.27 -14.55
N THR A 301 -4.82 -12.82 -14.25
CA THR A 301 -4.22 -13.96 -14.97
C THR A 301 -4.74 -15.33 -14.48
N LEU A 302 -5.45 -15.37 -13.36
CA LEU A 302 -6.01 -16.61 -12.78
C LEU A 302 -7.46 -16.85 -13.22
N THR A 303 -7.83 -18.13 -13.38
CA THR A 303 -9.25 -18.52 -13.56
C THR A 303 -10.04 -18.35 -12.25
N SER A 304 -11.37 -18.37 -12.31
CA SER A 304 -12.22 -18.32 -11.09
C SER A 304 -11.94 -19.49 -10.14
N THR A 305 -11.77 -20.71 -10.68
CA THR A 305 -11.42 -21.89 -9.88
C THR A 305 -10.07 -21.74 -9.20
N GLU A 306 -9.03 -21.32 -9.95
CA GLU A 306 -7.69 -21.12 -9.39
C GLU A 306 -7.66 -20.04 -8.31
N ARG A 307 -8.38 -18.91 -8.50
CA ARG A 307 -8.50 -17.87 -7.47
C ARG A 307 -9.06 -18.42 -6.17
N HIS A 308 -10.09 -19.25 -6.25
CA HIS A 308 -10.69 -19.89 -5.07
C HIS A 308 -9.78 -20.94 -4.44
N THR A 309 -9.18 -21.84 -5.23
CA THR A 309 -8.32 -22.93 -4.72
C THR A 309 -7.08 -22.39 -4.02
N PHE A 310 -6.45 -21.35 -4.57
CA PHE A 310 -5.26 -20.74 -3.98
C PHE A 310 -5.58 -19.68 -2.92
N GLY A 311 -6.87 -19.35 -2.72
CA GLY A 311 -7.28 -18.26 -1.83
C GLY A 311 -6.66 -16.92 -2.23
N ALA A 312 -6.36 -16.74 -3.52
CA ALA A 312 -5.70 -15.55 -4.08
C ALA A 312 -6.73 -14.41 -4.14
N HIS A 313 -7.03 -13.87 -2.96
CA HIS A 313 -7.90 -12.72 -2.76
C HIS A 313 -7.07 -11.54 -2.26
N PHE A 314 -7.13 -10.49 -3.05
CA PHE A 314 -6.50 -9.22 -2.82
C PHE A 314 -7.01 -8.62 -1.51
N THR A 315 -6.07 -8.28 -0.62
CA THR A 315 -6.41 -7.60 0.63
C THR A 315 -6.09 -6.12 0.48
N ARG A 316 -7.08 -5.23 0.60
CA ARG A 316 -6.89 -3.79 0.42
C ARG A 316 -6.14 -3.16 1.60
N GLU A 317 -5.43 -2.05 1.37
CA GLU A 317 -4.66 -1.33 2.41
C GLU A 317 -5.49 -0.99 3.66
N PRO A 318 -6.76 -0.53 3.57
CA PRO A 318 -7.59 -0.29 4.76
C PRO A 318 -7.82 -1.54 5.63
N ASP A 319 -7.90 -2.73 5.03
CA ASP A 319 -8.07 -3.97 5.79
C ASP A 319 -6.73 -4.48 6.34
N ILE A 320 -5.63 -4.31 5.60
CA ILE A 320 -4.28 -4.59 6.11
C ILE A 320 -3.99 -3.73 7.34
N LEU A 321 -4.36 -2.45 7.33
CA LEU A 321 -4.13 -1.54 8.45
C LEU A 321 -4.89 -1.93 9.71
N LYS A 322 -5.99 -2.69 9.62
CA LYS A 322 -6.65 -3.26 10.80
C LYS A 322 -5.78 -4.29 11.52
N ILE A 323 -4.87 -4.94 10.79
CA ILE A 323 -3.89 -5.88 11.33
C ILE A 323 -2.60 -5.15 11.73
N VAL A 324 -2.06 -4.32 10.84
CA VAL A 324 -0.78 -3.63 11.03
C VAL A 324 -0.85 -2.56 12.14
N ASN A 325 -2.00 -1.91 12.34
CA ASN A 325 -2.15 -0.89 13.37
C ASN A 325 -1.93 -1.45 14.80
N PRO A 326 -2.65 -2.49 15.26
CA PRO A 326 -2.43 -3.04 16.59
C PRO A 326 -1.10 -3.79 16.75
N THR A 327 -0.55 -4.37 15.68
CA THR A 327 0.64 -5.23 15.76
C THR A 327 1.97 -4.48 15.57
N ILE A 328 1.98 -3.37 14.82
CA ILE A 328 3.20 -2.60 14.52
C ILE A 328 3.04 -1.14 14.98
N ILE A 329 2.03 -0.43 14.46
CA ILE A 329 1.93 1.03 14.64
C ILE A 329 1.76 1.40 16.12
N LYS A 330 0.76 0.84 16.81
CA LYS A 330 0.47 1.17 18.21
C LYS A 330 1.66 0.84 19.14
N PRO A 331 2.28 -0.35 19.10
CA PRO A 331 3.45 -0.66 19.90
C PRO A 331 4.62 0.31 19.68
N TRP A 332 4.95 0.62 18.42
CA TRP A 332 6.05 1.54 18.11
C TRP A 332 5.75 2.98 18.53
N LYS A 333 4.53 3.49 18.28
CA LYS A 333 4.13 4.81 18.77
C LYS A 333 4.24 4.91 20.29
N ALA A 334 3.82 3.88 21.03
CA ALA A 334 3.95 3.86 22.49
C ALA A 334 5.41 3.93 22.94
N LYS A 335 6.34 3.20 22.28
CA LYS A 335 7.78 3.29 22.54
C LYS A 335 8.32 4.70 22.26
N ILE A 336 8.01 5.25 21.10
CA ILE A 336 8.45 6.61 20.69
C ILE A 336 7.95 7.65 21.68
N GLU A 337 6.70 7.59 22.12
CA GLU A 337 6.14 8.54 23.07
C GLU A 337 6.83 8.50 24.44
N LYS A 338 7.15 7.29 24.92
CA LYS A 338 7.83 7.07 26.20
C LYS A 338 9.27 7.58 26.19
N ALA A 339 10.01 7.42 25.09
CA ALA A 339 11.38 7.92 24.97
C ALA A 339 11.47 9.45 25.15
N LYS A 340 12.28 9.92 26.10
CA LYS A 340 12.46 11.35 26.44
C LYS A 340 13.85 11.88 26.13
N THR A 341 14.82 11.00 25.87
CA THR A 341 16.21 11.37 25.64
C THR A 341 16.65 11.01 24.22
N LEU A 342 17.73 11.66 23.75
CA LEU A 342 18.33 11.35 22.45
C LEU A 342 18.86 9.90 22.41
N GLY A 343 19.42 9.42 23.53
CA GLY A 343 19.94 8.05 23.65
C GLY A 343 18.84 7.01 23.45
N GLU A 344 17.69 7.18 24.11
CA GLU A 344 16.53 6.28 23.94
C GLU A 344 16.01 6.29 22.50
N LEU A 345 15.92 7.45 21.85
CA LEU A 345 15.46 7.53 20.45
C LEU A 345 16.47 6.88 19.48
N THR A 346 17.76 6.98 19.76
CA THR A 346 18.81 6.32 18.97
C THR A 346 18.74 4.81 19.15
N ILE A 347 18.45 4.31 20.36
CA ILE A 347 18.19 2.89 20.61
C ILE A 347 16.96 2.43 19.82
N LEU A 348 15.89 3.22 19.76
CA LEU A 348 14.71 2.86 18.96
C LEU A 348 15.02 2.78 17.45
N LEU A 349 15.89 3.63 16.92
CA LEU A 349 16.35 3.51 15.52
C LEU A 349 17.14 2.22 15.28
N GLU A 350 17.95 1.79 16.25
CA GLU A 350 18.69 0.53 16.17
C GLU A 350 17.79 -0.70 16.39
N GLU A 351 16.78 -0.62 17.25
CA GLU A 351 15.75 -1.65 17.32
C GLU A 351 14.99 -1.74 15.98
N LEU A 352 14.69 -0.60 15.36
CA LEU A 352 13.95 -0.54 14.11
C LEU A 352 14.76 -1.10 12.94
N SER A 353 16.09 -0.92 12.91
CA SER A 353 16.96 -1.49 11.86
C SER A 353 17.00 -3.02 11.87
N ASN A 354 16.73 -3.63 13.03
CA ASN A 354 16.77 -5.07 13.23
C ASN A 354 15.38 -5.72 13.26
N PHE A 355 14.30 -4.93 13.21
CA PHE A 355 12.92 -5.41 13.30
C PHE A 355 12.52 -6.20 12.06
N LYS A 356 12.10 -7.46 12.20
CA LYS A 356 11.73 -8.35 11.10
C LYS A 356 10.23 -8.59 11.00
N VAL A 357 9.70 -8.48 9.79
CA VAL A 357 8.29 -8.73 9.47
C VAL A 357 8.19 -10.00 8.65
N LEU A 358 7.32 -10.94 9.03
CA LEU A 358 7.03 -12.14 8.26
C LEU A 358 5.56 -12.16 7.82
N ASP A 359 5.35 -12.44 6.54
CA ASP A 359 4.07 -12.90 6.01
C ASP A 359 4.20 -14.36 5.50
N PRO A 360 3.67 -15.35 6.23
CA PRO A 360 3.78 -16.76 5.90
C PRO A 360 2.78 -17.21 4.82
N SER A 361 2.07 -16.30 4.17
CA SER A 361 1.17 -16.57 3.05
C SER A 361 1.11 -15.31 2.17
N CYS A 362 2.27 -14.89 1.68
CA CYS A 362 2.45 -13.50 1.27
C CYS A 362 1.71 -13.12 -0.01
N GLY A 363 1.30 -14.08 -0.85
CA GLY A 363 0.64 -13.80 -2.12
C GLY A 363 1.46 -12.80 -2.94
N CYS A 364 0.82 -11.70 -3.35
CA CYS A 364 1.46 -10.60 -4.08
C CYS A 364 2.29 -9.63 -3.21
N GLY A 365 2.46 -9.90 -1.92
CA GLY A 365 3.32 -9.11 -1.02
C GLY A 365 2.69 -7.84 -0.45
N ASN A 366 1.37 -7.65 -0.54
CA ASN A 366 0.74 -6.40 -0.12
C ASN A 366 0.88 -6.11 1.39
N PHE A 367 0.76 -7.11 2.26
CA PHE A 367 1.01 -6.95 3.70
C PHE A 367 2.45 -6.50 3.97
N LEU A 368 3.42 -7.08 3.28
CA LEU A 368 4.84 -6.70 3.39
C LEU A 368 5.07 -5.26 2.94
N TYR A 369 4.46 -4.86 1.82
CA TYR A 369 4.56 -3.49 1.29
C TYR A 369 3.97 -2.45 2.25
N VAL A 370 2.75 -2.69 2.75
CA VAL A 370 2.10 -1.78 3.72
C VAL A 370 2.90 -1.72 5.02
N ALA A 371 3.41 -2.85 5.51
CA ALA A 371 4.27 -2.87 6.68
C ALA A 371 5.58 -2.09 6.45
N PHE A 372 6.18 -2.19 5.25
CA PHE A 372 7.36 -1.41 4.88
C PHE A 372 7.12 0.09 4.86
N LYS A 373 6.01 0.53 4.25
CA LYS A 373 5.53 1.91 4.32
C LYS A 373 5.37 2.39 5.76
N VAL A 374 4.76 1.56 6.61
CA VAL A 374 4.56 1.85 8.04
C VAL A 374 5.88 1.93 8.81
N LEU A 375 6.86 1.06 8.55
CA LEU A 375 8.16 1.17 9.22
C LEU A 375 8.92 2.44 8.79
N LYS A 376 8.85 2.83 7.51
CA LYS A 376 9.39 4.12 7.03
C LYS A 376 8.71 5.31 7.70
N ASP A 377 7.38 5.26 7.90
CA ASP A 377 6.65 6.26 8.70
C ASP A 377 7.15 6.32 10.15
N ILE A 378 7.34 5.17 10.79
CA ILE A 378 7.82 5.06 12.18
C ILE A 378 9.25 5.61 12.31
N GLU A 379 10.13 5.27 11.37
CA GLU A 379 11.48 5.83 11.32
C GLU A 379 11.43 7.35 11.28
N PHE A 380 10.62 7.90 10.37
CA PHE A 380 10.45 9.33 10.24
C PHE A 380 9.93 9.97 11.52
N MET A 381 8.95 9.36 12.21
CA MET A 381 8.46 9.86 13.49
C MET A 381 9.57 9.96 14.55
N ILE A 382 10.52 9.03 14.55
CA ILE A 382 11.67 9.08 15.46
C ILE A 382 12.60 10.24 15.07
N ILE A 383 12.95 10.35 13.78
CA ILE A 383 13.82 11.40 13.23
C ILE A 383 13.25 12.79 13.49
N GLU A 384 11.96 12.99 13.21
CA GLU A 384 11.26 14.25 13.43
C GLU A 384 11.27 14.61 14.92
N LYS A 385 10.99 13.65 15.81
CA LYS A 385 11.05 13.88 17.25
C LYS A 385 12.46 14.27 17.73
N ILE A 386 13.51 13.69 17.13
CA ILE A 386 14.90 14.09 17.39
C ILE A 386 15.13 15.53 16.95
N ALA A 387 14.75 15.86 15.71
CA ALA A 387 14.98 17.17 15.12
C ALA A 387 14.28 18.31 15.89
N LEU A 388 13.03 18.09 16.31
CA LEU A 388 12.21 19.12 16.95
C LEU A 388 12.57 19.36 18.42
N ASN A 389 12.99 18.33 19.15
CA ASN A 389 13.15 18.41 20.60
C ASN A 389 14.60 18.60 21.06
N PHE A 390 15.60 18.34 20.21
CA PHE A 390 17.01 18.38 20.61
C PHE A 390 17.77 19.40 19.77
N LYS A 391 18.19 20.50 20.40
CA LYS A 391 18.92 21.60 19.72
C LYS A 391 20.37 21.26 19.37
N THR A 392 20.97 20.27 20.04
CA THR A 392 22.37 19.88 19.88
C THR A 392 22.50 18.64 18.98
N THR A 393 22.12 18.78 17.71
CA THR A 393 22.20 17.70 16.70
C THR A 393 23.39 17.83 15.75
N LYS A 394 24.18 18.91 15.83
CA LYS A 394 25.29 19.21 14.90
C LYS A 394 26.37 18.12 14.76
N HIS A 395 26.46 17.18 15.70
CA HIS A 395 27.39 16.06 15.65
C HIS A 395 26.72 14.70 15.40
N LEU A 396 25.38 14.67 15.36
CA LEU A 396 24.62 13.47 15.07
C LEU A 396 24.63 13.22 13.57
N LYS A 397 25.08 12.03 13.17
CA LYS A 397 25.03 11.55 11.78
C LYS A 397 24.21 10.28 11.77
N LEU A 398 22.94 10.40 11.41
CA LEU A 398 22.04 9.24 11.34
C LEU A 398 22.35 8.34 10.13
N GLY A 399 22.91 8.93 9.07
CA GLY A 399 23.36 8.21 7.89
C GLY A 399 22.21 7.76 6.98
N LEU A 400 22.29 6.54 6.45
CA LEU A 400 21.24 5.95 5.63
C LEU A 400 20.01 5.57 6.48
N SER A 401 18.86 5.46 5.81
CA SER A 401 17.64 4.89 6.41
C SER A 401 17.94 3.51 7.01
N LYS A 402 17.43 3.31 8.22
CA LYS A 402 17.47 2.06 8.99
C LYS A 402 16.46 1.05 8.48
N VAL A 403 15.43 1.49 7.75
CA VAL A 403 14.38 0.61 7.21
C VAL A 403 14.74 0.15 5.80
N SER A 404 14.92 -1.16 5.64
CA SER A 404 15.27 -1.82 4.39
C SER A 404 14.28 -2.94 4.05
N ILE A 405 14.05 -3.18 2.77
CA ILE A 405 13.24 -4.31 2.29
C ILE A 405 13.80 -5.68 2.71
N LYS A 406 15.07 -5.76 3.12
CA LYS A 406 15.71 -6.98 3.67
C LYS A 406 15.21 -7.39 5.06
N GLN A 407 14.39 -6.55 5.70
CA GLN A 407 13.73 -6.87 6.96
C GLN A 407 12.41 -7.63 6.78
N PHE A 408 11.93 -7.75 5.55
CA PHE A 408 10.62 -8.32 5.23
C PHE A 408 10.82 -9.71 4.66
N TYR A 409 10.03 -10.67 5.15
CA TYR A 409 10.10 -12.07 4.79
C TYR A 409 8.72 -12.53 4.32
N GLY A 410 8.68 -13.30 3.23
CA GLY A 410 7.46 -13.79 2.62
C GLY A 410 7.57 -15.26 2.26
N ILE A 411 6.52 -16.03 2.51
CA ILE A 411 6.42 -17.42 2.10
C ILE A 411 5.12 -17.58 1.31
N ASP A 412 5.21 -18.19 0.13
CA ASP A 412 4.04 -18.60 -0.63
C ASP A 412 4.32 -19.93 -1.36
N ILE A 413 3.29 -20.74 -1.56
CA ILE A 413 3.43 -22.02 -2.26
C ILE A 413 3.51 -21.85 -3.78
N GLN A 414 3.08 -20.69 -4.29
CA GLN A 414 3.10 -20.38 -5.72
C GLN A 414 4.39 -19.62 -6.10
N PRO A 415 5.27 -20.21 -6.94
CA PRO A 415 6.51 -19.56 -7.36
C PRO A 415 6.28 -18.17 -7.97
N ILE A 416 5.16 -18.01 -8.67
CA ILE A 416 4.83 -16.77 -9.36
C ILE A 416 4.32 -15.68 -8.40
N ALA A 417 3.60 -16.05 -7.32
CA ALA A 417 3.19 -15.10 -6.30
C ALA A 417 4.43 -14.54 -5.59
N VAL A 418 5.42 -15.40 -5.31
CA VAL A 418 6.73 -15.01 -4.80
C VAL A 418 7.42 -13.99 -5.69
N GLU A 419 7.46 -14.19 -7.00
CA GLU A 419 8.05 -13.21 -7.93
C GLU A 419 7.29 -11.88 -7.92
N VAL A 420 5.96 -11.93 -7.94
CA VAL A 420 5.08 -10.75 -7.82
C VAL A 420 5.35 -9.99 -6.52
N ALA A 421 5.48 -10.67 -5.38
CA ALA A 421 5.77 -10.07 -4.09
C ALA A 421 7.15 -9.39 -4.04
N LYS A 422 8.19 -10.02 -4.62
CA LYS A 422 9.52 -9.40 -4.75
C LYS A 422 9.43 -8.09 -5.53
N MET A 423 8.69 -8.09 -6.64
CA MET A 423 8.48 -6.93 -7.49
C MET A 423 7.76 -5.79 -6.77
N THR A 424 6.66 -6.10 -6.09
CA THR A 424 5.92 -5.12 -5.27
C THR A 424 6.84 -4.48 -4.22
N MET A 425 7.70 -5.27 -3.55
CA MET A 425 8.65 -4.73 -2.56
C MET A 425 9.76 -3.89 -3.20
N MET A 426 10.31 -4.31 -4.34
CA MET A 426 11.38 -3.58 -5.05
C MET A 426 10.89 -2.22 -5.57
N LEU A 427 9.69 -2.17 -6.16
CA LEU A 427 9.10 -0.92 -6.62
C LEU A 427 8.61 -0.05 -5.47
N GLY A 428 8.07 -0.69 -4.43
CA GLY A 428 7.72 -0.03 -3.19
C GLY A 428 8.91 0.67 -2.55
N LYS A 429 10.11 0.05 -2.58
CA LYS A 429 11.37 0.69 -2.19
C LYS A 429 11.58 1.97 -2.97
N GLU A 430 11.55 1.94 -4.31
CA GLU A 430 11.81 3.12 -5.14
C GLU A 430 10.88 4.29 -4.78
N ILE A 431 9.57 4.05 -4.76
CA ILE A 431 8.57 5.07 -4.42
C ILE A 431 8.81 5.63 -3.02
N LEU A 432 8.94 4.74 -2.03
CA LEU A 432 9.03 5.15 -0.63
C LEU A 432 10.39 5.78 -0.30
N SER A 433 11.46 5.43 -1.02
CA SER A 433 12.75 6.10 -0.94
C SER A 433 12.64 7.53 -1.48
N ALA A 434 11.97 7.75 -2.60
CA ALA A 434 11.71 9.08 -3.14
C ALA A 434 10.84 9.94 -2.19
N GLU A 435 9.78 9.36 -1.62
CA GLU A 435 8.95 10.02 -0.60
C GLU A 435 9.74 10.35 0.68
N TRP A 436 10.54 9.39 1.17
CA TRP A 436 11.37 9.55 2.35
C TRP A 436 12.40 10.66 2.15
N ASN A 437 13.07 10.69 0.99
CA ASN A 437 14.04 11.72 0.62
C ASN A 437 13.43 13.14 0.67
N LYS A 438 12.18 13.31 0.19
CA LYS A 438 11.45 14.59 0.31
C LYS A 438 11.15 14.94 1.76
N ARG A 439 10.72 13.95 2.56
CA ARG A 439 10.37 14.13 3.97
C ARG A 439 11.54 14.57 4.84
N ILE A 440 12.74 14.05 4.56
CA ILE A 440 13.93 14.33 5.37
C ILE A 440 14.68 15.60 4.95
N GLU A 441 14.40 16.18 3.78
CA GLU A 441 15.06 17.40 3.28
C GLU A 441 15.04 18.57 4.29
N PRO A 442 13.93 18.84 5.04
CA PRO A 442 13.93 19.88 6.07
C PRO A 442 14.89 19.60 7.25
N PHE A 443 15.41 18.38 7.38
CA PHE A 443 16.23 17.91 8.49
C PHE A 443 17.70 17.62 8.11
N ASP A 444 18.22 18.23 7.04
CA ASP A 444 19.59 18.06 6.52
C ASP A 444 20.70 18.15 7.61
N SER A 445 20.46 18.94 8.67
CA SER A 445 21.35 19.05 9.83
C SER A 445 21.65 17.75 10.59
N LEU A 446 20.91 16.66 10.33
CA LEU A 446 21.07 15.34 10.96
C LEU A 446 22.04 14.40 10.21
N GLY A 447 22.66 14.88 9.13
CA GLY A 447 23.60 14.08 8.33
C GLY A 447 22.96 12.83 7.73
N LEU A 448 21.71 12.96 7.27
CA LEU A 448 20.99 11.90 6.59
C LEU A 448 21.46 11.78 5.14
N ILE A 449 21.54 10.55 4.64
CA ILE A 449 21.97 10.25 3.28
C ILE A 449 20.75 9.78 2.49
N LEU A 450 20.58 10.32 1.28
CA LEU A 450 19.48 9.95 0.39
C LEU A 450 19.50 8.46 0.06
N ASP A 451 18.34 7.84 0.08
CA ASP A 451 18.17 6.43 -0.27
C ASP A 451 18.21 6.28 -1.81
N GLN A 452 18.99 5.32 -2.31
CA GLN A 452 19.23 5.11 -3.74
C GLN A 452 18.35 3.98 -4.29
N GLY A 453 17.86 4.19 -5.51
CA GLY A 453 16.95 3.28 -6.20
C GLY A 453 17.59 2.03 -6.81
N LEU A 454 18.68 2.21 -7.57
CA LEU A 454 19.38 1.15 -8.28
C LEU A 454 20.79 0.87 -7.71
N PRO A 455 21.31 -0.37 -7.86
CA PRO A 455 20.62 -1.56 -8.38
C PRO A 455 19.55 -2.06 -7.40
N LEU A 456 18.49 -2.68 -7.93
CA LEU A 456 17.43 -3.24 -7.08
C LEU A 456 17.99 -4.34 -6.18
N ASP A 457 17.52 -4.47 -4.94
CA ASP A 457 17.96 -5.55 -4.05
C ASP A 457 17.44 -6.91 -4.51
N THR A 458 18.20 -7.99 -4.25
CA THR A 458 17.68 -9.36 -4.39
C THR A 458 16.98 -9.80 -3.11
N LEU A 459 15.77 -10.33 -3.25
CA LEU A 459 14.94 -10.81 -2.14
C LEU A 459 14.79 -12.34 -2.10
N ASN A 460 15.64 -13.09 -2.83
CA ASN A 460 15.55 -14.55 -2.92
C ASN A 460 15.71 -15.29 -1.57
N LYS A 461 16.36 -14.67 -0.57
CA LYS A 461 16.48 -15.21 0.80
C LYS A 461 15.35 -14.75 1.73
N ASN A 462 14.59 -13.75 1.30
CA ASN A 462 13.58 -13.06 2.08
C ASN A 462 12.19 -13.55 1.70
N ILE A 463 11.90 -13.57 0.40
CA ILE A 463 10.63 -13.99 -0.18
C ILE A 463 10.90 -15.19 -1.07
N TYR A 464 10.34 -16.35 -0.71
CA TYR A 464 10.66 -17.61 -1.37
C TYR A 464 9.47 -18.57 -1.43
N CYS A 465 9.56 -19.50 -2.38
CA CYS A 465 8.53 -20.50 -2.62
C CYS A 465 8.71 -21.69 -1.67
N ALA A 466 7.75 -21.91 -0.77
CA ALA A 466 7.75 -23.03 0.18
C ALA A 466 6.34 -23.28 0.73
N ASP A 467 6.14 -24.42 1.39
CA ASP A 467 4.91 -24.72 2.11
C ASP A 467 4.98 -24.15 3.53
N ALA A 468 4.27 -23.06 3.78
CA ALA A 468 4.33 -22.42 5.08
C ALA A 468 3.79 -23.27 6.23
N ILE A 469 2.99 -24.31 6.02
CA ILE A 469 2.56 -25.20 7.12
C ILE A 469 3.66 -26.21 7.45
N LEU A 470 4.31 -26.77 6.44
CA LEU A 470 5.25 -27.88 6.59
C LEU A 470 6.69 -27.42 6.80
N ASP A 471 7.11 -26.35 6.15
CA ASP A 471 8.49 -25.86 6.15
C ASP A 471 8.78 -24.92 7.34
N PRO A 472 10.03 -24.84 7.85
CA PRO A 472 10.38 -23.95 8.94
C PRO A 472 10.26 -22.47 8.55
N TRP A 473 9.84 -21.63 9.51
CA TRP A 473 9.76 -20.18 9.31
C TRP A 473 11.05 -19.49 9.76
N PRO A 474 11.42 -18.35 9.12
CA PRO A 474 12.47 -17.51 9.66
C PRO A 474 11.98 -16.83 10.95
N ASN A 475 12.89 -16.53 11.87
CA ASN A 475 12.56 -15.74 13.06
C ASN A 475 12.09 -14.34 12.65
N ALA A 476 10.98 -13.90 13.25
CA ALA A 476 10.37 -12.60 13.01
C ALA A 476 9.95 -11.92 14.31
N ASP A 477 9.96 -10.58 14.33
CA ASP A 477 9.47 -9.78 15.44
C ASP A 477 7.96 -9.51 15.36
N VAL A 478 7.39 -9.64 14.16
CA VAL A 478 5.95 -9.58 13.94
C VAL A 478 5.56 -10.50 12.78
N ILE A 479 4.43 -11.18 12.94
CA ILE A 479 3.85 -12.06 11.92
C ILE A 479 2.50 -11.47 11.51
N ILE A 480 2.36 -11.11 10.23
CA ILE A 480 1.14 -10.53 9.67
C ILE A 480 0.75 -11.25 8.38
N GLY A 481 -0.53 -11.30 8.04
CA GLY A 481 -0.91 -11.86 6.74
C GLY A 481 -2.37 -12.24 6.62
N ASN A 482 -2.70 -12.78 5.46
CA ASN A 482 -4.02 -13.34 5.14
C ASN A 482 -3.87 -14.78 4.61
N PRO A 483 -3.92 -15.78 5.50
CA PRO A 483 -3.83 -17.19 5.11
C PRO A 483 -5.00 -17.65 4.21
N PRO A 484 -4.80 -18.68 3.37
CA PRO A 484 -5.83 -19.15 2.45
C PRO A 484 -7.06 -19.72 3.16
N TYR A 485 -8.24 -19.39 2.64
CA TYR A 485 -9.51 -19.83 3.20
C TYR A 485 -10.00 -21.10 2.53
N GLN A 486 -10.04 -22.21 3.27
CA GLN A 486 -10.67 -23.42 2.79
C GLN A 486 -11.38 -24.17 3.92
N SER A 487 -12.66 -24.47 3.71
CA SER A 487 -13.43 -25.27 4.67
C SER A 487 -12.96 -26.72 4.66
N LYS A 488 -13.13 -27.45 5.76
CA LYS A 488 -12.76 -28.89 5.83
C LYS A 488 -13.31 -29.73 4.65
N ASN A 489 -14.55 -29.45 4.24
CA ASN A 489 -15.26 -30.25 3.25
C ASN A 489 -14.61 -30.05 1.89
N LYS A 490 -14.24 -28.81 1.60
CA LYS A 490 -13.53 -28.45 0.39
C LYS A 490 -12.06 -28.87 0.43
N MET A 491 -11.37 -28.79 1.57
CA MET A 491 -10.01 -29.35 1.70
C MET A 491 -9.97 -30.83 1.28
N LYS A 492 -10.93 -31.63 1.75
CA LYS A 492 -11.00 -33.06 1.40
C LYS A 492 -11.34 -33.32 -0.07
N MET A 493 -12.02 -32.39 -0.74
CA MET A 493 -12.46 -32.54 -2.14
C MET A 493 -11.49 -31.94 -3.16
N GLU A 494 -10.83 -30.83 -2.80
CA GLU A 494 -10.10 -29.96 -3.71
C GLU A 494 -8.59 -30.01 -3.52
N MET A 495 -8.10 -30.58 -2.39
CA MET A 495 -6.67 -30.72 -2.11
C MET A 495 -6.23 -32.17 -2.21
N ASP A 496 -4.93 -32.36 -2.47
CA ASP A 496 -4.32 -33.68 -2.53
C ASP A 496 -4.47 -34.45 -1.20
N HIS A 497 -4.80 -35.74 -1.29
CA HIS A 497 -5.07 -36.56 -0.12
C HIS A 497 -3.81 -36.84 0.71
N GLU A 498 -2.66 -37.04 0.07
CA GLU A 498 -1.40 -37.27 0.77
C GLU A 498 -1.00 -36.00 1.54
N TYR A 499 -1.17 -34.84 0.91
CA TYR A 499 -0.94 -33.54 1.54
C TYR A 499 -1.78 -33.32 2.81
N VAL A 500 -3.09 -33.61 2.75
CA VAL A 500 -3.97 -33.47 3.92
C VAL A 500 -3.56 -34.43 5.05
N ASN A 501 -3.11 -35.64 4.72
CA ASN A 501 -2.61 -36.59 5.73
C ASN A 501 -1.32 -36.08 6.37
N LEU A 502 -0.37 -35.56 5.58
CA LEU A 502 0.88 -35.01 6.08
C LEU A 502 0.65 -33.83 7.05
N ILE A 503 -0.29 -32.93 6.74
CA ILE A 503 -0.67 -31.84 7.65
C ILE A 503 -1.25 -32.40 8.95
N ARG A 504 -2.12 -33.41 8.88
CA ARG A 504 -2.74 -34.01 10.08
C ARG A 504 -1.73 -34.73 10.95
N GLU A 505 -0.74 -35.38 10.35
CA GLU A 505 0.38 -35.99 11.08
C GLU A 505 1.24 -34.91 11.75
N ARG A 506 1.43 -33.76 11.10
CA ARG A 506 2.17 -32.63 11.67
C ARG A 506 1.45 -31.94 12.82
N TYR A 507 0.11 -31.91 12.78
CA TYR A 507 -0.76 -31.28 13.78
C TYR A 507 -1.82 -32.27 14.29
N PRO A 508 -1.44 -33.31 15.05
CA PRO A 508 -2.35 -34.39 15.46
C PRO A 508 -3.47 -33.90 16.39
N ASP A 509 -3.21 -32.84 17.15
CA ASP A 509 -4.18 -32.24 18.08
C ASP A 509 -5.12 -31.23 17.40
N MET A 510 -4.96 -30.96 16.10
CA MET A 510 -5.85 -30.08 15.38
C MET A 510 -7.22 -30.75 15.21
N PRO A 511 -8.33 -30.13 15.67
CA PRO A 511 -9.65 -30.68 15.47
C PRO A 511 -9.94 -30.96 14.00
N GLY A 512 -10.46 -32.16 13.70
CA GLY A 512 -10.59 -32.63 12.32
C GLY A 512 -11.55 -31.83 11.42
N ARG A 513 -12.32 -30.89 11.99
CA ARG A 513 -13.20 -29.99 11.25
C ARG A 513 -12.73 -28.53 11.23
N ALA A 514 -11.53 -28.24 11.73
CA ALA A 514 -10.94 -26.91 11.64
C ALA A 514 -10.73 -26.51 10.16
N ASP A 515 -10.94 -25.24 9.87
CA ASP A 515 -10.66 -24.66 8.55
C ASP A 515 -9.15 -24.55 8.29
N TYR A 516 -8.78 -24.47 7.02
CA TYR A 516 -7.38 -24.50 6.62
C TYR A 516 -6.54 -23.34 7.17
N CYS A 517 -7.11 -22.14 7.24
CA CYS A 517 -6.41 -20.98 7.80
C CYS A 517 -6.05 -21.16 9.29
N VAL A 518 -6.74 -22.05 10.03
CA VAL A 518 -6.49 -22.29 11.46
C VAL A 518 -5.09 -22.84 11.71
N TYR A 519 -4.53 -23.60 10.76
CA TYR A 519 -3.14 -24.10 10.86
C TYR A 519 -2.12 -22.96 10.89
N TRP A 520 -2.38 -21.85 10.17
CA TRP A 520 -1.52 -20.66 10.26
C TRP A 520 -1.64 -19.97 11.62
N PHE A 521 -2.84 -19.84 12.18
CA PHE A 521 -3.02 -19.26 13.53
C PHE A 521 -2.25 -20.07 14.58
N ARG A 522 -2.37 -21.40 14.50
CA ARG A 522 -1.66 -22.34 15.37
C ARG A 522 -0.13 -22.19 15.23
N LYS A 523 0.38 -22.33 14.01
CA LYS A 523 1.83 -22.23 13.76
C LYS A 523 2.39 -20.85 14.10
N THR A 524 1.62 -19.79 13.88
CA THR A 524 2.01 -18.43 14.23
C THR A 524 2.26 -18.30 15.72
N HIS A 525 1.36 -18.80 16.56
CA HIS A 525 1.58 -18.81 18.01
C HIS A 525 2.81 -19.63 18.39
N ASP A 526 2.95 -20.83 17.84
CA ASP A 526 4.05 -21.74 18.16
C ASP A 526 5.43 -21.21 17.69
N GLN A 527 5.49 -20.29 16.73
CA GLN A 527 6.72 -19.67 16.21
C GLN A 527 6.99 -18.26 16.75
N LEU A 528 5.97 -17.58 17.30
CA LEU A 528 6.10 -16.21 17.77
C LEU A 528 6.86 -16.18 19.10
N GLN A 529 7.85 -15.28 19.20
CA GLN A 529 8.62 -15.12 20.43
C GLN A 529 7.81 -14.37 21.50
N ASP A 530 8.16 -14.60 22.77
CA ASP A 530 7.53 -13.93 23.91
C ASP A 530 7.58 -12.40 23.76
N GLY A 531 6.43 -11.75 24.02
CA GLY A 531 6.29 -10.30 23.94
C GLY A 531 6.24 -9.71 22.53
N LYS A 532 6.22 -10.56 21.48
CA LYS A 532 5.99 -10.14 20.09
C LYS A 532 4.52 -10.16 19.73
N TYR A 533 4.19 -9.58 18.58
CA TYR A 533 2.81 -9.44 18.10
C TYR A 533 2.60 -10.25 16.83
N ALA A 534 1.38 -10.74 16.65
CA ALA A 534 0.94 -11.28 15.38
C ALA A 534 -0.50 -10.84 15.10
N GLY A 535 -0.87 -10.81 13.82
CA GLY A 535 -2.23 -10.55 13.42
C GLY A 535 -2.52 -11.15 12.06
N LEU A 536 -3.57 -11.96 11.99
CA LEU A 536 -3.95 -12.70 10.78
C LEU A 536 -5.41 -12.43 10.46
N VAL A 537 -5.73 -12.44 9.17
CA VAL A 537 -7.11 -12.53 8.72
C VAL A 537 -7.56 -13.99 8.76
N GLY A 538 -8.82 -14.23 9.09
CA GLY A 538 -9.39 -15.57 9.09
C GLY A 538 -10.86 -15.56 8.71
N THR A 539 -11.37 -16.72 8.33
CA THR A 539 -12.80 -16.92 8.13
C THR A 539 -13.56 -16.64 9.43
N ASN A 540 -14.83 -16.22 9.33
CA ASN A 540 -15.66 -15.94 10.51
C ASN A 540 -15.91 -17.18 11.41
N THR A 541 -15.59 -18.38 10.92
CA THR A 541 -15.62 -19.63 11.68
C THR A 541 -14.46 -19.75 12.67
N ILE A 542 -13.42 -18.91 12.61
CA ILE A 542 -12.30 -18.92 13.56
C ILE A 542 -12.75 -18.75 15.02
N ARG A 543 -13.94 -18.17 15.25
CA ARG A 543 -14.59 -18.02 16.57
C ARG A 543 -15.63 -19.09 16.89
N GLN A 544 -15.74 -20.14 16.07
CA GLN A 544 -16.77 -21.18 16.15
C GLN A 544 -16.17 -22.60 16.19
N ASN A 545 -16.80 -23.47 16.98
CA ASN A 545 -16.59 -24.93 16.96
C ASN A 545 -15.10 -25.35 16.92
N ASP A 546 -14.78 -26.37 16.12
CA ASP A 546 -13.45 -26.94 15.91
C ASP A 546 -12.39 -25.91 15.50
N SER A 547 -12.72 -24.92 14.66
CA SER A 547 -11.78 -23.86 14.27
C SER A 547 -11.38 -22.97 15.45
N ARG A 548 -12.33 -22.68 16.36
CA ARG A 548 -12.03 -21.97 17.61
C ARG A 548 -11.13 -22.77 18.52
N VAL A 549 -11.44 -24.06 18.69
CA VAL A 549 -10.69 -24.96 19.58
C VAL A 549 -9.24 -25.11 19.09
N GLY A 550 -9.05 -25.35 17.79
CA GLY A 550 -7.72 -25.53 17.19
C GLY A 550 -6.90 -24.24 17.06
N GLY A 551 -7.58 -23.08 16.98
CA GLY A 551 -6.98 -21.77 16.83
C GLY A 551 -6.97 -20.98 18.14
N LEU A 552 -8.02 -20.18 18.37
CA LEU A 552 -8.06 -19.18 19.44
C LEU A 552 -7.97 -19.78 20.85
N ASP A 553 -8.70 -20.85 21.14
CA ASP A 553 -8.66 -21.46 22.48
C ASP A 553 -7.29 -22.08 22.75
N TYR A 554 -6.65 -22.69 21.73
CA TYR A 554 -5.27 -23.14 21.87
C TYR A 554 -4.32 -21.99 22.18
N ILE A 555 -4.40 -20.87 21.45
CA ILE A 555 -3.55 -19.69 21.70
C ILE A 555 -3.69 -19.23 23.16
N LEU A 556 -4.92 -19.07 23.65
CA LEU A 556 -5.19 -18.63 25.02
C LEU A 556 -4.68 -19.63 26.07
N ASN A 557 -4.86 -20.93 25.81
CA ASN A 557 -4.42 -21.99 26.72
C ASN A 557 -2.90 -22.18 26.74
N ASN A 558 -2.16 -21.59 25.78
CA ASN A 558 -0.71 -21.70 25.65
C ASN A 558 0.00 -20.34 25.81
N GLY A 559 -0.57 -19.47 26.65
CA GLY A 559 0.08 -18.22 27.07
C GLY A 559 -0.09 -17.03 26.11
N GLY A 560 -0.81 -17.21 25.00
CA GLY A 560 -1.13 -16.15 24.06
C GLY A 560 -2.22 -15.21 24.61
N THR A 561 -2.21 -13.96 24.13
CA THR A 561 -3.23 -12.96 24.50
C THR A 561 -3.80 -12.32 23.23
N ILE A 562 -5.13 -12.29 23.10
CA ILE A 562 -5.83 -11.58 22.04
C ILE A 562 -5.95 -10.11 22.45
N VAL A 563 -5.20 -9.22 21.80
CA VAL A 563 -5.12 -7.79 22.16
C VAL A 563 -6.06 -6.90 21.34
N ASP A 564 -6.49 -7.35 20.17
CA ASP A 564 -7.39 -6.63 19.27
C ASP A 564 -8.15 -7.66 18.40
N ALA A 565 -9.35 -7.31 17.94
CA ALA A 565 -10.16 -8.17 17.07
C ALA A 565 -11.17 -7.33 16.27
N VAL A 566 -11.29 -7.63 14.98
CA VAL A 566 -12.32 -7.05 14.11
C VAL A 566 -13.45 -8.07 13.96
N SER A 567 -14.69 -7.63 14.21
CA SER A 567 -15.88 -8.47 14.02
C SER A 567 -16.13 -8.75 12.54
N THR A 568 -17.09 -9.64 12.25
CA THR A 568 -17.45 -10.00 10.88
C THR A 568 -17.83 -8.78 10.06
N GLN A 569 -17.22 -8.65 8.88
CA GLN A 569 -17.50 -7.63 7.88
C GLN A 569 -17.53 -8.29 6.49
N VAL A 570 -18.14 -7.62 5.53
CA VAL A 570 -18.05 -8.03 4.11
C VAL A 570 -16.59 -7.88 3.67
N TRP A 571 -16.05 -8.92 3.02
CA TRP A 571 -14.66 -8.90 2.55
C TRP A 571 -14.53 -7.98 1.33
N SER A 572 -13.54 -7.09 1.34
CA SER A 572 -13.33 -6.10 0.29
C SER A 572 -12.67 -6.65 -0.99
N GLY A 573 -12.18 -7.89 -0.93
CA GLY A 573 -11.55 -8.61 -2.05
C GLY A 573 -12.50 -9.57 -2.78
N VAL A 574 -13.82 -9.39 -2.68
CA VAL A 574 -14.85 -10.12 -3.45
C VAL A 574 -15.68 -9.16 -4.27
#